data_AF-A0A957FX75-F1
#
_entry.id   AF-A0A957FX75-F1
#
_cell.length_a   1.000
_cell.length_b   1.000
_cell.length_c   1.000
_cell.angle_alpha   90.00
_cell.angle_beta   90.00
_cell.angle_gamma   90.00
#
_symmetry.space_group_name_H-M   'P 1'
#
loop_
_entity.id
_entity.type
_entity.pdbx_description
1 polymer ?
#
loop_
_entity_poly.entity_id
_entity_poly.type
_entity_poly.pdbx_seq_one_letter_code
_entity_poly.pdbx_strand_id
1 'polypeptide(L)'
;MNLLWPSMFVMLLALPALVILYWRLLRRRELARAELGSLGIVQDRTGRSLGRRRHYPFILFLIGLALLLFSLSRPEMPVSLPRVEGTVILAFDVSSSMAAEDLEPSRIEAAKAAARTFVEEQP
;
A
#
# COMPACT_ATOMS: atom_id res chain seq x y z
N MET A 1 4.19 -5.36 -10.41
CA MET A 1 4.02 -4.77 -9.06
C MET A 1 4.87 -3.52 -9.03
N ASN A 2 4.24 -2.37 -8.89
CA ASN A 2 4.91 -1.06 -8.93
C ASN A 2 4.97 -0.51 -7.51
N LEU A 3 6.05 0.20 -7.19
CA LEU A 3 6.17 0.95 -5.95
C LEU A 3 5.88 2.40 -6.28
N LEU A 4 4.79 2.96 -5.75
CA LEU A 4 4.47 4.36 -6.00
C LEU A 4 5.54 5.29 -5.42
N TRP A 5 6.12 4.93 -4.28
CA TRP A 5 7.16 5.72 -3.61
C TRP A 5 8.46 4.90 -3.41
N PRO A 6 9.28 4.76 -4.46
CA PRO A 6 10.51 3.95 -4.40
C PRO A 6 11.52 4.46 -3.37
N SER A 7 11.58 5.77 -3.15
CA SER A 7 12.50 6.39 -2.19
C SER A 7 12.25 5.95 -0.75
N MET A 8 11.00 5.67 -0.37
CA MET A 8 10.65 5.19 0.97
C MET A 8 11.17 3.78 1.25
N PHE A 9 11.45 3.00 0.22
CA PHE A 9 12.06 1.68 0.38
C PHE A 9 13.46 1.75 1.02
N VAL A 10 14.20 2.85 0.84
CA VAL A 10 15.52 3.07 1.46
C VAL A 10 15.43 3.07 3.00
N MET A 11 14.27 3.42 3.58
CA MET A 11 14.08 3.39 5.03
C MET A 11 14.23 1.99 5.63
N LEU A 12 14.10 0.90 4.84
CA LEU A 12 14.42 -0.45 5.31
C LEU A 12 15.86 -0.59 5.81
N LEU A 13 16.80 0.27 5.36
CA LEU A 13 18.16 0.32 5.89
C LEU A 13 18.24 0.71 7.38
N ALA A 14 17.16 1.25 7.96
CA ALA A 14 17.06 1.46 9.40
C ALA A 14 17.04 0.13 10.17
N LEU A 15 16.55 -0.97 9.58
CA LEU A 15 16.49 -2.28 10.22
C LEU A 15 17.89 -2.84 10.58
N PRO A 16 18.85 -2.95 9.63
CA PRO A 16 20.20 -3.41 9.97
C PRO A 16 20.91 -2.46 10.94
N ALA A 17 20.67 -1.15 10.85
CA ALA A 17 21.21 -0.19 11.81
C ALA A 17 20.69 -0.45 13.24
N LEU A 18 19.40 -0.72 13.41
CA LEU A 18 18.79 -1.09 14.69
C LEU A 18 19.32 -2.42 15.24
N VAL A 19 19.54 -3.43 14.38
CA VAL A 19 20.15 -4.70 14.78
C VAL A 19 21.57 -4.50 15.34
N ILE A 20 22.40 -3.71 14.63
CA ILE A 20 23.76 -3.40 15.07
C ILE A 20 23.74 -2.62 16.40
N LEU A 21 22.85 -1.63 16.52
CA LEU A 21 22.70 -0.85 17.76
C LEU A 21 22.28 -1.75 18.93
N TYR A 22 21.29 -2.60 18.73
CA TYR A 22 20.82 -3.55 19.73
C TYR A 22 21.95 -4.47 20.20
N TRP A 23 22.73 -5.02 19.27
CA TRP A 23 23.87 -5.87 19.59
C TRP A 23 24.97 -5.13 20.36
N ARG A 24 25.29 -3.89 19.96
CA ARG A 24 26.24 -3.03 20.69
C ARG A 24 25.77 -2.75 22.11
N LEU A 25 24.48 -2.44 22.30
CA LEU A 25 23.88 -2.22 23.62
C LEU A 25 23.94 -3.49 24.49
N LEU A 26 23.69 -4.66 23.89
CA LEU A 26 23.74 -5.92 24.61
C LEU A 26 25.17 -6.26 25.07
N ARG A 27 26.17 -6.10 24.19
CA ARG A 27 27.59 -6.26 24.53
C ARG A 27 28.04 -5.31 25.63
N ARG A 28 27.66 -4.02 25.54
CA ARG A 28 27.99 -3.02 26.58
C ARG A 28 27.41 -3.40 27.94
N ARG A 29 26.17 -3.91 27.96
CA ARG A 29 25.52 -4.37 29.19
C ARG A 29 26.20 -5.61 29.78
N GLU A 30 26.70 -6.52 28.94
CA GLU A 30 27.44 -7.69 29.41
C GLU A 30 28.79 -7.29 30.02
N LEU A 31 29.53 -6.37 29.40
CA LEU A 31 30.80 -5.85 29.93
C LEU A 31 30.60 -5.13 31.28
N ALA A 32 29.61 -4.25 31.38
CA ALA A 32 29.31 -3.53 32.63
C ALA A 32 28.87 -4.49 33.77
N ARG A 33 28.16 -5.58 33.44
CA ARG A 33 27.82 -6.62 34.43
C ARG A 33 29.03 -7.40 34.91
N ALA A 34 29.98 -7.69 34.01
CA ALA A 34 31.21 -8.39 34.38
C ALA A 34 32.07 -7.54 35.33
N GLU A 35 32.14 -6.23 35.10
CA GLU A 35 32.84 -5.28 35.97
C GLU A 35 32.18 -5.18 37.36
N LEU A 36 30.85 -5.07 37.42
CA LEU A 36 30.10 -5.04 38.68
C LEU A 36 30.13 -6.38 39.44
N GLY A 37 30.16 -7.51 38.73
CA GLY A 37 30.33 -8.84 39.32
C GLY A 37 31.71 -9.04 39.95
N SER A 38 32.76 -8.44 39.37
CA SER A 38 34.12 -8.46 39.92
C SER A 38 34.26 -7.68 41.25
N LEU A 39 33.35 -6.71 41.49
CA LEU A 39 33.31 -5.93 42.72
C LEU A 39 32.54 -6.61 43.86
N GLY A 40 32.00 -7.83 43.66
CA GLY A 40 31.26 -8.57 44.69
C GLY A 40 29.89 -7.98 45.07
N ILE A 41 29.43 -6.95 44.35
CA ILE A 41 28.19 -6.21 44.65
C ILE A 41 26.93 -6.90 44.08
N VAL A 42 27.09 -7.87 43.17
CA VAL A 42 25.95 -8.56 42.54
C VAL A 42 25.68 -9.89 43.25
N GLN A 43 24.86 -9.81 44.29
CA GLN A 43 24.20 -10.97 44.89
C GLN A 43 23.33 -11.67 43.83
N ASP A 44 23.57 -12.95 43.62
CA ASP A 44 22.86 -13.82 42.67
C ASP A 44 21.34 -13.64 42.79
N ARG A 45 20.75 -12.83 41.91
CA ARG A 45 19.31 -12.90 41.68
C ARG A 45 19.05 -14.14 40.85
N THR A 46 18.55 -15.17 41.53
CA THR A 46 18.01 -16.46 41.09
C THR A 46 16.83 -16.35 40.09
N GLY A 47 16.88 -15.42 39.15
CA GLY A 47 15.95 -15.34 38.03
C GLY A 47 16.51 -16.13 36.86
N ARG A 48 15.82 -17.20 36.44
CA ARG A 48 16.14 -17.98 35.22
C ARG A 48 16.60 -17.03 34.11
N SER A 49 17.85 -17.19 33.67
CA SER A 49 18.36 -16.49 32.49
C SER A 49 17.39 -16.72 31.34
N LEU A 50 16.73 -15.64 30.89
CA LEU A 50 15.78 -15.67 29.77
C LEU A 50 16.43 -16.12 28.45
N GLY A 51 17.75 -16.40 28.44
CA GLY A 51 18.45 -17.09 27.37
C GLY A 51 18.17 -16.45 26.01
N ARG A 52 17.68 -17.26 25.07
CA ARG A 52 17.32 -16.85 23.70
C ARG A 52 15.96 -16.10 23.64
N ARG A 53 15.08 -16.34 24.63
CA ARG A 53 13.75 -15.71 24.70
C ARG A 53 13.83 -14.19 24.96
N ARG A 54 14.96 -13.70 25.48
CA ARG A 54 15.21 -12.27 25.66
C ARG A 54 15.15 -11.46 24.34
N HIS A 55 15.32 -12.13 23.19
CA HIS A 55 15.32 -11.49 21.88
C HIS A 55 13.94 -11.47 21.20
N TYR A 56 12.97 -12.25 21.69
CA TYR A 56 11.66 -12.36 21.04
C TYR A 56 10.94 -11.01 20.92
N PRO A 57 10.88 -10.14 21.96
CA PRO A 57 10.26 -8.83 21.82
C PRO A 57 10.93 -7.96 20.76
N PHE A 58 12.27 -8.01 20.66
CA PHE A 58 13.03 -7.24 19.68
C PHE A 58 12.82 -7.75 18.25
N ILE A 59 12.77 -9.07 18.06
CA ILE A 59 12.50 -9.68 16.75
C ILE A 59 11.08 -9.34 16.29
N LEU A 60 10.08 -9.46 17.18
CA LEU A 60 8.69 -9.10 16.87
C LEU A 60 8.57 -7.61 16.52
N PHE A 61 9.26 -6.74 17.25
CA PHE A 61 9.34 -5.31 16.93
C PHE A 61 9.94 -5.07 15.54
N LEU A 62 11.06 -5.72 15.21
CA LEU A 62 11.70 -5.60 13.89
C LEU A 62 10.80 -6.06 12.75
N ILE A 63 10.08 -7.17 12.93
CA ILE A 63 9.12 -7.67 11.93
C ILE A 63 8.01 -6.65 11.74
N GLY A 64 7.42 -6.14 12.82
CA GLY A 64 6.36 -5.12 12.75
C GLY A 64 6.85 -3.85 12.05
N LEU A 65 8.04 -3.38 12.41
CA LEU A 65 8.65 -2.21 11.77
C LEU A 65 8.96 -2.45 10.30
N ALA A 66 9.44 -3.64 9.92
CA ALA A 66 9.69 -4.00 8.53
C ALA A 66 8.41 -3.99 7.70
N LEU A 67 7.32 -4.56 8.22
CA LEU A 67 6.00 -4.53 7.57
C LEU A 67 5.49 -3.11 7.41
N LEU A 68 5.65 -2.27 8.43
CA LEU A 68 5.26 -0.86 8.39
C LEU A 68 6.05 -0.08 7.32
N LEU A 69 7.38 -0.17 7.34
CA LEU A 69 8.23 0.54 6.37
C LEU A 69 8.03 0.02 4.94
N PHE A 70 7.81 -1.29 4.77
CA PHE A 70 7.46 -1.85 3.47
C PHE A 70 6.09 -1.34 2.98
N SER A 71 5.08 -1.27 3.85
CA SER A 71 3.77 -0.72 3.51
C SER A 71 3.85 0.76 3.08
N LEU A 72 4.73 1.56 3.69
CA LEU A 72 4.97 2.95 3.30
C LEU A 72 5.44 3.10 1.84
N SER A 73 6.11 2.09 1.28
CA SER A 73 6.53 2.12 -0.13
C SER A 73 5.38 1.95 -1.13
N ARG A 74 4.15 1.72 -0.63
CA ARG A 74 2.90 1.54 -1.40
C ARG A 74 3.07 0.56 -2.56
N PRO A 75 3.25 -0.74 -2.26
CA PRO A 75 3.30 -1.77 -3.30
C PRO A 75 1.90 -1.91 -3.93
N GLU A 76 1.82 -1.64 -5.22
CA GLU A 76 0.58 -1.79 -5.99
C GLU A 76 0.71 -2.91 -7.02
N MET A 77 -0.36 -3.69 -7.12
CA MET A 77 -0.53 -4.69 -8.16
C MET A 77 -1.65 -4.20 -9.08
N PRO A 78 -1.33 -3.74 -10.30
CA PRO A 78 -2.37 -3.38 -11.25
C PRO A 78 -3.15 -4.64 -11.59
N VAL A 79 -4.46 -4.61 -11.34
CA VAL A 79 -5.38 -5.67 -11.74
C VAL A 79 -6.13 -5.16 -12.96
N SER A 80 -6.03 -5.89 -14.07
CA SER A 80 -6.86 -5.64 -15.24
C SER A 80 -8.29 -6.06 -14.90
N LEU A 81 -9.14 -5.11 -14.52
CA LEU A 81 -10.57 -5.38 -14.47
C LEU A 81 -11.06 -5.63 -15.90
N PRO A 82 -11.96 -6.60 -16.12
CA PRO A 82 -12.62 -6.74 -17.41
C PRO A 82 -13.28 -5.41 -17.76
N ARG A 83 -13.00 -4.90 -18.96
CA ARG A 83 -13.67 -3.72 -19.51
C ARG A 83 -15.15 -4.08 -19.54
N VAL A 84 -15.94 -3.46 -18.67
CA VAL A 84 -17.41 -3.55 -18.76
C VAL A 84 -17.76 -2.76 -20.00
N GLU A 85 -17.83 -3.42 -21.15
CA GLU A 85 -18.48 -2.87 -22.33
C GLU A 85 -19.96 -2.75 -21.96
N GLY A 86 -20.31 -1.59 -21.42
CA GLY A 86 -21.69 -1.29 -21.07
C GLY A 86 -22.50 -1.27 -22.35
N THR A 87 -23.52 -2.13 -22.45
CA THR A 87 -24.48 -2.05 -23.56
C THR A 87 -25.26 -0.74 -23.42
N VAL A 88 -25.00 0.22 -24.31
CA VAL A 88 -25.78 1.45 -24.40
C VAL A 88 -26.96 1.21 -25.33
N ILE A 89 -28.18 1.41 -24.84
CA ILE A 89 -29.41 1.33 -25.64
C ILE A 89 -29.91 2.75 -25.88
N LEU A 90 -29.97 3.15 -27.15
CA LEU A 90 -30.57 4.41 -27.57
C LEU A 90 -32.04 4.17 -27.94
N ALA A 91 -32.94 4.87 -27.27
CA ALA A 91 -34.37 4.85 -27.56
C ALA A 91 -34.80 6.20 -28.13
N PHE A 92 -35.54 6.18 -29.23
CA PHE A 92 -36.04 7.38 -29.91
C PHE A 92 -37.54 7.47 -29.75
N ASP A 93 -38.03 8.65 -29.40
CA ASP A 93 -39.46 8.96 -29.56
C ASP A 93 -39.78 9.10 -31.07
N VAL A 94 -40.93 8.56 -31.46
CA VAL A 94 -41.46 8.61 -32.83
C VAL A 94 -42.83 9.30 -32.87
N SER A 95 -43.16 10.07 -31.82
CA SER A 95 -44.36 10.90 -31.78
C SER A 95 -44.39 11.92 -32.93
N SER A 96 -45.58 12.39 -33.30
CA SER A 96 -45.76 13.37 -34.38
C SER A 96 -44.96 14.65 -34.18
N SER A 97 -44.69 15.02 -32.91
CA SER A 97 -43.87 16.18 -32.56
C SER A 97 -42.41 16.07 -33.03
N MET A 98 -41.92 14.85 -33.27
CA MET A 98 -40.56 14.59 -33.74
C MET A 98 -40.38 14.85 -35.25
N ALA A 99 -41.48 15.01 -35.98
CA ALA A 99 -41.46 15.47 -37.38
C ALA A 99 -41.41 17.00 -37.50
N ALA A 100 -41.40 17.74 -36.40
CA ALA A 100 -41.25 19.20 -36.42
C ALA A 100 -39.87 19.61 -36.97
N GLU A 101 -39.86 20.70 -37.75
CA GLU A 101 -38.68 21.26 -38.43
C GLU A 101 -38.15 22.53 -37.74
N ASP A 102 -38.50 22.75 -36.47
CA ASP A 102 -37.88 23.80 -35.65
C ASP A 102 -36.38 23.52 -35.40
N LEU A 103 -35.95 22.30 -35.69
CA LEU A 103 -34.56 21.90 -35.85
C LEU A 103 -34.42 21.22 -37.22
N GLU A 104 -33.72 21.87 -38.17
CA GLU A 104 -33.51 21.32 -39.51
C GLU A 104 -32.66 20.03 -39.47
N PRO A 105 -32.96 19.00 -40.28
CA PRO A 105 -34.10 18.90 -41.20
C PRO A 105 -35.43 18.56 -40.48
N SER A 106 -35.36 17.78 -39.40
CA SER A 106 -36.44 17.59 -38.43
C SER A 106 -35.83 17.10 -37.13
N ARG A 107 -36.55 17.22 -36.01
CA ARG A 107 -36.06 16.74 -34.69
C ARG A 107 -35.61 15.28 -34.72
N ILE A 108 -36.34 14.40 -35.43
CA ILE A 108 -35.97 12.98 -35.55
C ILE A 108 -34.69 12.78 -36.37
N GLU A 109 -34.49 13.55 -37.44
CA GLU A 109 -33.27 13.46 -38.25
C GLU A 109 -32.06 14.03 -37.50
N ALA A 110 -32.23 15.12 -36.76
CA ALA A 110 -31.21 15.66 -35.89
C ALA A 110 -30.82 14.67 -34.77
N ALA A 111 -31.81 14.00 -34.15
CA ALA A 111 -31.56 12.97 -33.14
C ALA A 111 -30.77 11.78 -33.71
N LYS A 112 -31.12 11.31 -34.92
CA LYS A 112 -30.37 10.25 -35.62
C LYS A 112 -28.93 10.67 -35.92
N ALA A 113 -28.72 11.91 -36.37
CA ALA A 113 -27.38 12.44 -36.62
C ALA A 113 -26.53 12.45 -35.35
N ALA A 114 -27.07 13.00 -34.25
CA ALA A 114 -26.40 13.03 -32.95
C ALA A 114 -26.06 11.61 -32.43
N ALA A 115 -26.97 10.66 -32.62
CA ALA A 115 -26.73 9.27 -32.22
C ALA A 115 -25.63 8.58 -33.04
N ARG A 116 -25.50 8.88 -34.34
CA ARG A 116 -24.40 8.37 -35.16
C ARG A 116 -23.07 8.92 -34.66
N THR A 117 -22.99 10.23 -34.42
CA THR A 117 -21.79 10.87 -33.85
C THR A 117 -21.43 10.25 -32.51
N PHE A 118 -22.40 10.04 -31.61
CA PHE A 118 -22.17 9.38 -30.32
C PHE A 118 -21.55 7.98 -30.46
N VAL A 119 -21.99 7.18 -31.44
CA VAL A 119 -21.46 5.84 -31.70
C VAL A 119 -20.06 5.91 -32.32
N GLU A 120 -19.81 6.86 -33.23
CA GLU A 120 -18.50 7.07 -33.85
C GLU A 120 -17.44 7.56 -32.86
N GLU A 121 -17.83 8.29 -31.81
CA GLU A 121 -16.94 8.79 -30.77
C GLU A 121 -16.64 7.77 -29.65
N GLN A 122 -17.22 6.56 -29.69
CA GLN A 122 -16.91 5.52 -28.69
C GLN A 122 -15.47 4.98 -28.83
N PRO A 123 -14.75 4.75 -27.72
CA PRO A 123 -13.34 4.34 -27.70
C PRO A 123 -13.05 2.84 -27.90
#